data_AF-A0A804MAU1-F1
#
_entry.id   AF-A0A804MAU1-F1
#
_cell.length_a   1.000
_cell.length_b   1.000
_cell.length_c   1.000
_cell.angle_alpha   90.00
_cell.angle_beta   90.00
_cell.angle_gamma   90.00
#
_symmetry.space_group_name_H-M   'P 1'
#
loop_
_entity.id
_entity.type
_entity.pdbx_description
1 polymer ?
#
loop_
_entity_poly.entity_id
_entity_poly.type
_entity_poly.pdbx_seq_one_letter_code
_entity_poly.pdbx_strand_id
1 'polypeptide(L)'
;MICPYIVNVSVLLGGILSWGLMWPLIAKKKGSWYPANLEDSSLHGLQAYRVFISIALILGDGLYNFIKVLIRTIAGFISMVQVQQNSKSMLPVSDNGSSMSSTEAVSFDDERRIENFLKDQIPKSVAYGGYVAVAAISIGTLPQIFLQLKWYYILVACVVAPVLAFCNAYGSGLTDWSLASTYDKLAIFVFGAWAGLSHGGVLVGLATYGVMMSIVSTTSDLMQDFKTGYLTLASPRSMFISQVIGTGMGCVIGPCIFWLFYKAFGDIGESGTEYPAPYAIVVLNDVLVQISLISCDVLGNDTS
;
A
#
# COMPACT_ATOMS: atom_id res chain seq x y z
N MET A 1 17.24 -7.62 2.82
CA MET A 1 16.81 -7.24 4.18
C MET A 1 16.78 -8.48 5.06
N ILE A 2 17.58 -8.54 6.12
CA ILE A 2 17.36 -9.50 7.21
C ILE A 2 16.32 -8.83 8.10
N CYS A 3 15.09 -9.32 8.12
CA CYS A 3 14.10 -8.87 9.10
C CYS A 3 14.74 -8.95 10.49
N PRO A 4 14.67 -7.90 11.31
CA PRO A 4 15.29 -7.95 12.63
C PRO A 4 14.69 -9.12 13.39
N TYR A 5 15.54 -9.94 14.03
CA TYR A 5 15.13 -11.22 14.64
C TYR A 5 13.92 -11.07 15.58
N ILE A 6 13.77 -9.90 16.22
CA ILE A 6 12.63 -9.57 17.06
C ILE A 6 11.29 -9.69 16.32
N VAL A 7 11.21 -9.29 15.04
CA VAL A 7 9.98 -9.39 14.24
C VAL A 7 9.62 -10.85 14.01
N ASN A 8 10.61 -11.69 13.67
CA ASN A 8 10.39 -13.12 13.49
C ASN A 8 9.92 -13.78 14.79
N VAL A 9 10.51 -13.40 15.93
CA VAL A 9 10.10 -13.88 17.26
C VAL A 9 8.68 -13.41 17.59
N SER A 10 8.34 -12.14 17.32
CA SER A 10 6.99 -11.61 17.53
C SER A 10 5.94 -12.31 16.67
N VAL A 11 6.24 -12.58 15.39
CA VAL A 11 5.35 -13.33 14.50
C VAL A 11 5.17 -14.76 14.98
N LEU A 12 6.24 -15.42 15.44
CA LEU A 12 6.17 -16.77 16.01
C LEU A 12 5.34 -16.80 17.29
N LEU A 13 5.59 -15.89 18.23
CA LEU A 13 4.81 -15.78 19.48
C LEU A 13 3.34 -15.46 19.19
N GLY A 14 3.08 -14.55 18.25
CA GLY A 14 1.72 -14.26 17.78
C GLY A 14 1.04 -15.48 17.17
N GLY A 15 1.78 -16.28 16.40
CA GLY A 15 1.34 -17.57 15.87
C GLY A 15 0.99 -18.58 16.98
N ILE A 16 1.87 -18.74 17.97
CA ILE A 16 1.66 -19.65 19.12
C ILE A 16 0.46 -19.21 19.95
N LEU A 17 0.32 -17.91 20.24
CA LEU A 17 -0.83 -17.39 21.00
C LEU A 17 -2.13 -17.52 20.21
N SER A 18 -2.11 -17.22 18.91
CA SER A 18 -3.27 -17.31 18.03
C SER A 18 -3.74 -18.76 17.87
N TRP A 19 -2.86 -19.64 17.37
CA TRP A 19 -3.18 -21.04 17.11
C TRP A 19 -3.24 -21.92 18.36
N GLY A 20 -2.35 -21.70 19.33
CA GLY A 20 -2.22 -22.54 20.51
C GLY A 20 -3.18 -22.20 21.64
N LEU A 21 -3.55 -20.93 21.81
CA LEU A 21 -4.37 -20.49 22.94
C LEU A 21 -5.72 -19.92 22.50
N MET A 22 -5.72 -18.92 21.62
CA MET A 22 -6.90 -18.12 21.30
C MET A 22 -7.98 -18.93 20.59
N TRP A 23 -7.67 -19.61 19.48
CA TRP A 23 -8.69 -20.38 18.75
C TRP A 23 -9.24 -21.58 19.53
N PRO A 24 -8.43 -22.39 20.23
CA PRO A 24 -8.95 -23.48 21.07
C PRO A 24 -9.86 -22.98 22.20
N LEU A 25 -9.58 -21.81 22.79
CA LEU A 25 -10.42 -21.22 23.83
C LEU A 25 -11.77 -20.73 23.28
N ILE A 26 -11.78 -20.10 22.09
CA ILE A 26 -13.03 -19.67 21.44
C ILE A 26 -13.85 -20.88 20.99
N ALA A 27 -13.19 -21.95 20.50
CA ALA A 27 -13.87 -23.19 20.12
C ALA A 27 -14.63 -23.83 21.30
N LYS A 28 -14.10 -23.76 22.53
CA LYS A 28 -14.79 -24.21 23.76
C LYS A 28 -16.05 -23.41 24.10
N LYS A 29 -16.26 -22.22 23.51
CA LYS A 29 -17.45 -21.38 23.72
C LYS A 29 -18.55 -21.60 22.66
N LYS A 30 -18.44 -22.66 21.85
CA LYS A 30 -19.49 -23.12 20.92
C LYS A 30 -20.83 -23.27 21.67
N GLY A 31 -21.88 -22.62 21.18
CA GLY A 31 -23.22 -22.61 21.79
C GLY A 31 -23.52 -21.40 22.68
N SER A 32 -22.52 -20.68 23.19
CA SER A 32 -22.72 -19.44 23.98
C SER A 32 -22.40 -18.18 23.17
N TRP A 33 -21.29 -18.20 22.42
CA TRP A 33 -20.84 -17.04 21.64
C TRP A 33 -21.29 -17.11 20.17
N TYR A 34 -21.53 -18.32 19.67
CA TYR A 34 -22.07 -18.56 18.32
C TYR A 34 -22.89 -19.86 18.33
N PRO A 35 -23.90 -19.99 17.44
CA PRO A 35 -24.81 -21.13 17.44
C PRO A 35 -24.08 -22.45 17.16
N ALA A 36 -24.42 -23.50 17.92
CA ALA A 36 -23.74 -24.79 17.86
C ALA A 36 -23.98 -25.57 16.55
N ASN A 37 -25.07 -25.27 15.84
CA ASN A 37 -25.49 -25.97 14.62
C ASN A 37 -24.75 -25.53 13.34
N LEU A 38 -23.77 -24.64 13.43
CA LEU A 38 -23.00 -24.20 12.28
C LEU A 38 -21.72 -25.02 12.10
N GLU A 39 -21.41 -25.29 10.83
CA GLU A 39 -20.12 -25.80 10.40
C GLU A 39 -19.00 -24.79 10.71
N ASP A 40 -17.80 -25.26 11.06
CA ASP A 40 -16.68 -24.39 11.46
C ASP A 40 -16.22 -23.44 10.33
N SER A 41 -16.60 -23.75 9.08
CA SER A 41 -16.42 -22.96 7.85
C SER A 41 -17.48 -21.87 7.61
N SER A 42 -18.50 -21.78 8.46
CA SER A 42 -19.55 -20.78 8.28
C SER A 42 -19.10 -19.40 8.74
N LEU A 43 -19.33 -18.37 7.89
CA LEU A 43 -19.12 -16.96 8.20
C LEU A 43 -19.93 -16.44 9.41
N HIS A 44 -20.87 -17.23 9.95
CA HIS A 44 -21.65 -16.89 11.14
C HIS A 44 -21.13 -17.59 12.42
N GLY A 45 -20.08 -18.42 12.31
CA GLY A 45 -19.50 -19.17 13.41
C GLY A 45 -18.08 -18.73 13.75
N LEU A 46 -17.20 -19.72 13.96
CA LEU A 46 -15.79 -19.49 14.30
C LEU A 46 -15.04 -18.71 13.21
N GLN A 47 -15.37 -18.94 11.94
CA GLN A 47 -14.74 -18.22 10.83
C GLN A 47 -15.06 -16.72 10.84
N ALA A 48 -16.24 -16.32 11.32
CA ALA A 48 -16.58 -14.91 11.53
C ALA A 48 -15.53 -14.23 12.41
N TYR A 49 -15.29 -14.79 13.61
CA TYR A 49 -14.32 -14.26 14.55
C TYR A 49 -12.91 -14.21 13.97
N ARG A 50 -12.50 -15.24 13.22
CA ARG A 50 -11.22 -15.24 12.51
C ARG A 50 -11.10 -14.07 11.55
N VAL A 51 -12.11 -13.88 10.71
CA VAL A 51 -12.09 -12.84 9.67
C VAL A 51 -12.23 -11.45 10.29
N PHE A 52 -13.21 -11.20 11.16
CA PHE A 52 -13.44 -9.87 11.76
C PHE A 52 -12.27 -9.39 12.63
N ILE A 53 -11.70 -10.25 13.48
CA ILE A 53 -10.52 -9.88 14.30
C ILE A 53 -9.33 -9.56 13.38
N SER A 54 -9.10 -10.37 12.35
CA SER A 54 -8.04 -10.10 11.38
C SER A 54 -8.26 -8.77 10.65
N ILE A 55 -9.48 -8.46 10.21
CA ILE A 55 -9.80 -7.19 9.53
C ILE A 55 -9.63 -6.01 10.47
N ALA A 56 -10.14 -6.08 11.70
CA ALA A 56 -9.97 -5.01 12.68
C ALA A 56 -8.49 -4.73 12.98
N LEU A 57 -7.68 -5.79 13.11
CA LEU A 57 -6.23 -5.67 13.28
C LEU A 57 -5.56 -5.05 12.05
N ILE A 58 -5.91 -5.50 10.85
CA ILE A 58 -5.35 -4.99 9.58
C ILE A 58 -5.73 -3.52 9.34
N LEU A 59 -7.00 -3.16 9.57
CA LEU A 59 -7.51 -1.81 9.41
C LEU A 59 -6.91 -0.87 10.46
N GLY A 60 -6.83 -1.33 11.72
CA GLY A 60 -6.24 -0.58 12.83
C GLY A 60 -4.74 -0.36 12.65
N ASP A 61 -3.99 -1.41 12.33
CA ASP A 61 -2.57 -1.31 11.99
C ASP A 61 -2.36 -0.40 10.78
N GLY A 62 -3.23 -0.52 9.77
CA GLY A 62 -3.09 0.26 8.57
C GLY A 62 -3.37 1.74 8.73
N LEU A 63 -4.42 2.08 9.47
CA LEU A 63 -4.71 3.45 9.82
C LEU A 63 -3.62 4.04 10.73
N TYR A 64 -3.14 3.28 11.72
CA TYR A 64 -2.05 3.71 12.59
C TYR A 64 -0.79 4.03 11.79
N ASN A 65 -0.38 3.10 10.92
CA ASN A 65 0.81 3.29 10.10
C ASN A 65 0.65 4.45 9.12
N PHE A 66 -0.53 4.63 8.51
CA PHE A 66 -0.82 5.79 7.67
C PHE A 66 -0.65 7.10 8.41
N ILE A 67 -1.29 7.25 9.56
CA ILE A 67 -1.21 8.47 10.37
C ILE A 67 0.25 8.71 10.82
N LYS A 68 0.95 7.66 11.27
CA LYS A 68 2.33 7.75 11.73
C LYS A 68 3.28 8.19 10.62
N VAL A 69 3.18 7.59 9.43
CA VAL A 69 4.01 7.94 8.27
C VAL A 69 3.67 9.35 7.80
N LEU A 70 2.39 9.73 7.76
CA LEU A 70 1.96 11.08 7.41
C LEU A 70 2.55 12.12 8.37
N ILE A 71 2.44 11.91 9.69
CA ILE A 71 3.01 12.80 10.72
C ILE A 71 4.52 12.90 10.56
N ARG A 72 5.24 11.77 10.39
CA ARG A 72 6.69 11.78 10.19
C ARG A 72 7.10 12.51 8.91
N THR A 73 6.32 12.36 7.84
CA THR A 73 6.54 13.04 6.57
C THR A 73 6.37 14.55 6.74
N ILE A 74 5.29 14.99 7.40
CA ILE A 74 5.04 16.41 7.68
C ILE A 74 6.12 16.99 8.59
N ALA A 75 6.48 16.29 9.67
CA ALA A 75 7.54 16.72 10.59
C ALA A 75 8.90 16.83 9.89
N GLY A 76 9.23 15.87 9.01
CA GLY A 76 10.44 15.90 8.19
C GLY A 76 10.45 17.06 7.19
N PHE A 77 9.28 17.41 6.63
CA PHE A 77 9.16 18.57 5.75
C PHE A 77 9.32 19.90 6.51
N ILE A 78 8.68 20.04 7.67
CA ILE A 78 8.79 21.23 8.52
C ILE A 78 10.23 21.43 8.98
N SER A 79 10.91 20.37 9.42
CA SER A 79 12.30 20.46 9.85
C SER A 79 13.21 20.88 8.69
N MET A 80 12.99 20.37 7.48
CA MET A 80 13.74 20.78 6.29
C MET A 80 13.52 22.28 5.96
N VAL A 81 12.27 22.76 6.00
CA VAL A 81 11.95 24.17 5.76
C VAL A 81 12.57 25.06 6.83
N GLN A 82 12.50 24.66 8.10
CA GLN A 82 13.06 25.42 9.21
C GLN A 82 14.59 25.47 9.14
N VAL A 83 15.25 24.37 8.81
CA VAL A 83 16.70 24.35 8.57
C VAL A 83 17.07 25.28 7.42
N GLN A 84 16.32 25.24 6.32
CA GLN A 84 16.57 26.12 5.17
C GLN A 84 16.36 27.61 5.51
N GLN A 85 15.37 27.94 6.34
CA GLN A 85 15.16 29.30 6.85
C GLN A 85 16.31 29.74 7.77
N ASN A 86 16.73 28.88 8.69
CA ASN A 86 17.84 29.13 9.60
C ASN A 86 19.17 29.33 8.84
N SER A 87 19.43 28.53 7.79
CA SER A 87 20.59 28.69 6.92
C SER A 87 20.56 29.98 6.09
N LYS A 88 19.38 30.48 5.70
CA LYS A 88 19.25 31.80 5.06
C LYS A 88 19.41 32.95 6.05
N SER A 89 19.03 32.77 7.32
CA SER A 89 19.20 33.79 8.36
C SER A 89 20.61 33.84 8.97
N MET A 90 21.39 32.77 8.81
CA MET A 90 22.80 32.75 9.23
C MET A 90 23.67 33.39 8.14
N LEU A 91 23.62 34.72 8.06
CA LEU A 91 24.75 35.48 7.51
C LEU A 91 26.01 35.04 8.27
N PRO A 92 27.13 34.69 7.60
CA PRO A 92 28.34 34.27 8.28
C PRO A 92 28.93 35.48 8.99
N VAL A 93 28.57 35.67 10.25
CA VAL A 93 29.32 36.52 11.16
C VAL A 93 30.44 35.64 11.70
N SER A 94 31.63 35.86 11.18
CA SER A 94 32.87 35.41 11.79
C SER A 94 32.95 35.99 13.20
N ASP A 95 32.64 35.19 14.22
CA ASP A 95 33.34 35.34 15.50
C ASP A 95 33.24 34.08 16.36
N ASN A 96 34.41 33.50 16.59
CA ASN A 96 34.86 32.84 17.81
C ASN A 96 33.90 31.93 18.58
N GLY A 97 34.17 30.63 18.44
CA GLY A 97 34.34 29.73 19.58
C GLY A 97 33.08 29.38 20.37
N SER A 98 32.65 28.12 20.22
CA SER A 98 31.67 27.40 21.05
C SER A 98 30.19 27.59 20.73
N SER A 99 29.69 26.88 19.72
CA SER A 99 28.54 25.98 19.91
C SER A 99 28.46 24.96 18.78
N MET A 100 28.63 23.70 19.17
CA MET A 100 28.31 22.48 18.47
C MET A 100 26.97 22.57 17.70
N SER A 101 27.04 22.69 16.37
CA SER A 101 26.08 22.05 15.49
C SER A 101 26.89 21.26 14.50
N SER A 102 26.84 19.95 14.68
CA SER A 102 27.31 18.90 13.79
C SER A 102 26.73 19.11 12.39
N THR A 103 27.29 20.06 11.64
CA THR A 103 27.46 19.87 10.21
C THR A 103 28.59 18.85 10.14
N GLU A 104 28.25 17.57 10.26
CA GLU A 104 29.11 16.53 9.72
C GLU A 104 29.46 17.03 8.32
N ALA A 105 30.73 17.36 8.10
CA ALA A 105 31.18 17.76 6.78
C ALA A 105 30.70 16.66 5.84
N VAL A 106 29.77 16.99 4.95
CA VAL A 106 29.20 16.05 4.00
C VAL A 106 30.37 15.35 3.35
N SER A 107 30.43 14.02 3.46
CA SER A 107 31.57 13.26 2.94
C SER A 107 31.73 13.59 1.46
N PHE A 108 32.98 13.69 0.96
CA PHE A 108 33.24 13.93 -0.47
C PHE A 108 32.46 12.95 -1.36
N ASP A 109 32.33 11.71 -0.91
CA ASP A 109 31.55 10.68 -1.59
C ASP A 109 30.06 11.02 -1.62
N ASP A 110 29.50 11.56 -0.54
CA ASP A 110 28.09 11.97 -0.48
C ASP A 110 27.84 13.20 -1.35
N GLU A 111 28.75 14.17 -1.36
CA GLU A 111 28.65 15.34 -2.24
C GLU A 111 28.66 14.92 -3.72
N ARG A 112 29.55 14.00 -4.09
CA ARG A 112 29.62 13.44 -5.45
C ARG A 112 28.38 12.64 -5.82
N ARG A 113 27.81 11.85 -4.89
CA ARG A 113 26.55 11.12 -5.11
C ARG A 113 25.39 12.10 -5.33
N ILE A 114 25.31 13.14 -4.51
CA ILE A 114 24.29 14.20 -4.63
C ILE A 114 24.42 14.90 -5.98
N GLU A 115 25.63 15.32 -6.37
CA GLU A 115 25.86 16.01 -7.64
C GLU A 115 25.40 15.16 -8.84
N ASN A 116 25.82 13.89 -8.89
CA ASN A 116 25.43 12.98 -9.97
C ASN A 116 23.91 12.74 -10.01
N PHE A 117 23.29 12.53 -8.84
CA PHE A 117 21.85 12.30 -8.75
C PHE A 117 21.03 13.54 -9.16
N LEU A 118 21.46 14.73 -8.74
CA LEU A 118 20.78 15.99 -9.07
C LEU A 118 20.96 16.39 -10.54
N LYS A 119 22.13 16.12 -11.12
CA LYS A 119 22.44 16.44 -12.53
C LYS A 119 21.51 15.71 -13.51
N ASP A 120 21.18 14.47 -13.20
CA ASP A 120 20.38 13.59 -14.07
C ASP A 120 18.91 13.49 -13.66
N GLN A 121 18.39 14.46 -12.90
CA GLN A 121 16.98 14.47 -12.54
C GLN A 121 16.05 14.46 -13.75
N ILE A 122 14.88 13.87 -13.54
CA ILE A 122 13.80 13.86 -14.52
C ILE A 122 13.21 15.29 -14.57
N PRO A 123 13.09 15.89 -15.76
CA PRO A 123 12.49 17.21 -15.88
C PRO A 123 11.06 17.22 -15.34
N LYS A 124 10.76 18.18 -14.47
CA LYS A 124 9.46 18.29 -13.78
C LYS A 124 8.28 18.33 -14.75
N SER A 125 8.43 18.99 -15.90
CA SER A 125 7.39 19.04 -16.93
C SER A 125 7.01 17.67 -17.48
N VAL A 126 7.99 16.77 -17.67
CA VAL A 126 7.74 15.40 -18.13
C VAL A 126 7.06 14.59 -17.03
N ALA A 127 7.46 14.77 -15.77
CA ALA A 127 6.83 14.10 -14.65
C ALA A 127 5.35 14.50 -14.48
N TYR A 128 5.06 15.81 -14.40
CA TYR A 128 3.68 16.30 -14.28
C TYR A 128 2.84 16.00 -15.53
N GLY A 129 3.39 16.23 -16.71
CA GLY A 129 2.69 15.95 -17.97
C GLY A 129 2.41 14.47 -18.17
N GLY A 130 3.38 13.60 -17.88
CA GLY A 130 3.23 12.14 -17.94
C GLY A 130 2.19 11.63 -16.95
N TYR A 131 2.20 12.14 -15.72
CA TYR A 131 1.18 11.79 -14.73
C TYR A 131 -0.23 12.16 -15.18
N VAL A 132 -0.44 13.40 -15.63
CA VAL A 132 -1.75 13.86 -16.12
C VAL A 132 -2.21 13.05 -17.33
N ALA A 133 -1.31 12.75 -18.27
CA ALA A 133 -1.63 11.95 -19.45
C ALA A 133 -2.04 10.51 -19.07
N VAL A 134 -1.27 9.83 -18.22
CA VAL A 134 -1.59 8.46 -17.77
C VAL A 134 -2.86 8.42 -16.93
N ALA A 135 -3.10 9.44 -16.09
CA ALA A 135 -4.34 9.58 -15.34
C ALA A 135 -5.54 9.75 -16.27
N ALA A 136 -5.45 10.62 -17.28
CA ALA A 136 -6.51 10.83 -18.26
C ALA A 136 -6.82 9.56 -19.06
N ILE A 137 -5.79 8.81 -19.48
CA ILE A 137 -5.96 7.51 -20.15
C ILE A 137 -6.68 6.52 -19.23
N SER A 138 -6.24 6.41 -17.96
CA SER A 138 -6.83 5.51 -16.98
C SER A 138 -8.31 5.84 -16.70
N ILE A 139 -8.65 7.13 -16.60
CA ILE A 139 -10.03 7.60 -16.40
C ILE A 139 -10.91 7.22 -17.60
N GLY A 140 -10.37 7.20 -18.83
CA GLY A 140 -11.11 6.84 -20.04
C GLY A 140 -11.25 5.32 -20.25
N THR A 141 -10.20 4.55 -20.00
CA THR A 141 -10.15 3.10 -20.35
C THR A 141 -10.72 2.20 -19.28
N LEU A 142 -10.46 2.47 -18.00
CA LEU A 142 -10.90 1.59 -16.91
C LEU A 142 -12.43 1.47 -16.79
N PRO A 143 -13.25 2.52 -16.98
CA PRO A 143 -14.71 2.37 -17.00
C PRO A 143 -15.23 1.51 -18.15
N GLN A 144 -14.46 1.35 -19.22
CA GLN A 144 -14.83 0.48 -20.35
C GLN A 144 -14.56 -1.00 -20.03
N ILE A 145 -13.51 -1.27 -19.25
CA ILE A 145 -13.16 -2.62 -18.80
C ILE A 145 -14.06 -3.04 -17.63
N PHE A 146 -14.29 -2.13 -16.68
CA PHE A 146 -15.13 -2.36 -15.49
C PHE A 146 -16.31 -1.37 -15.51
N LEU A 147 -17.44 -1.76 -16.10
CA LEU A 147 -18.61 -0.88 -16.29
C LEU A 147 -19.16 -0.27 -14.98
N GLN A 148 -18.98 -0.94 -13.84
CA GLN A 148 -19.42 -0.44 -12.54
C GLN A 148 -18.47 0.65 -11.98
N LEU A 149 -17.23 0.70 -12.47
CA LEU A 149 -16.22 1.68 -12.10
C LEU A 149 -16.44 2.97 -12.89
N LYS A 150 -17.34 3.81 -12.41
CA LYS A 150 -17.57 5.14 -13.00
C LYS A 150 -16.29 5.99 -12.94
N TRP A 151 -16.13 6.88 -13.94
CA TRP A 151 -14.95 7.73 -14.12
C TRP A 151 -14.56 8.53 -12.87
N TYR A 152 -15.53 8.96 -12.07
CA TYR A 152 -15.28 9.77 -10.88
C TYR A 152 -14.56 9.00 -9.76
N TYR A 153 -14.72 7.67 -9.66
CA TYR A 153 -13.98 6.88 -8.68
C TYR A 153 -12.49 6.92 -8.98
N ILE A 154 -12.13 6.72 -10.25
CA ILE A 154 -10.74 6.77 -10.72
C ILE A 154 -10.18 8.19 -10.58
N LEU A 155 -10.96 9.22 -10.89
CA LEU A 155 -10.52 10.60 -10.71
C LEU A 155 -10.14 10.88 -9.26
N VAL A 156 -11.01 10.55 -8.30
CA VAL A 156 -10.72 10.73 -6.86
C VAL A 156 -9.51 9.91 -6.45
N ALA A 157 -9.41 8.66 -6.91
CA ALA A 157 -8.27 7.81 -6.62
C ALA A 157 -6.97 8.41 -7.16
N CYS A 158 -6.95 8.93 -8.39
CA CYS A 158 -5.82 9.67 -8.95
C CYS A 158 -5.51 10.94 -8.14
N VAL A 159 -6.49 11.70 -7.65
CA VAL A 159 -6.18 12.89 -6.83
C VAL A 159 -5.53 12.53 -5.49
N VAL A 160 -5.97 11.45 -4.86
CA VAL A 160 -5.46 10.99 -3.54
C VAL A 160 -4.13 10.25 -3.68
N ALA A 161 -3.92 9.52 -4.78
CA ALA A 161 -2.77 8.67 -5.03
C ALA A 161 -1.41 9.37 -4.83
N PRO A 162 -1.13 10.57 -5.36
CA PRO A 162 0.16 11.23 -5.18
C PRO A 162 0.52 11.48 -3.71
N VAL A 163 -0.46 11.78 -2.87
CA VAL A 163 -0.23 11.99 -1.42
C VAL A 163 0.16 10.66 -0.77
N LEU A 164 -0.58 9.59 -1.06
CA LEU A 164 -0.29 8.25 -0.55
C LEU A 164 1.05 7.72 -1.07
N ALA A 165 1.31 7.90 -2.37
CA ALA A 165 2.53 7.51 -3.04
C ALA A 165 3.74 8.23 -2.43
N PHE A 166 3.63 9.54 -2.19
CA PHE A 166 4.70 10.30 -1.54
C PHE A 166 4.97 9.81 -0.12
N CYS A 167 3.93 9.64 0.71
CA CYS A 167 4.08 9.10 2.06
C CYS A 167 4.69 7.70 2.05
N ASN A 168 4.24 6.83 1.14
CA ASN A 168 4.77 5.47 1.02
C ASN A 168 6.24 5.48 0.58
N ALA A 169 6.59 6.26 -0.44
CA ALA A 169 7.98 6.37 -0.90
C ALA A 169 8.89 7.00 0.15
N TYR A 170 8.41 8.00 0.90
CA TYR A 170 9.19 8.56 2.01
C TYR A 170 9.42 7.53 3.11
N GLY A 171 8.36 6.80 3.50
CA GLY A 171 8.43 5.71 4.46
C GLY A 171 9.36 4.58 4.01
N SER A 172 9.25 4.15 2.76
CA SER A 172 10.08 3.09 2.19
C SER A 172 11.54 3.53 2.01
N GLY A 173 11.80 4.79 1.67
CA GLY A 173 13.17 5.30 1.58
C GLY A 173 13.90 5.29 2.94
N LEU A 174 13.18 5.63 4.02
CA LEU A 174 13.72 5.67 5.38
C LEU A 174 13.83 4.29 6.04
N THR A 175 12.88 3.39 5.77
CA THR A 175 12.76 2.12 6.51
C THR A 175 13.02 0.88 5.66
N ASP A 176 13.23 1.05 4.36
CA ASP A 176 13.27 -0.01 3.35
C ASP A 176 12.01 -0.88 3.32
N TRP A 177 10.90 -0.42 3.89
CA TRP A 177 9.63 -1.15 3.95
C TRP A 177 8.51 -0.41 3.22
N SER A 178 7.80 -1.10 2.31
CA SER A 178 6.63 -0.57 1.62
C SER A 178 5.35 -0.88 2.37
N LEU A 179 4.52 0.13 2.57
CA LEU A 179 3.20 0.03 3.18
C LEU A 179 2.08 0.08 2.14
N ALA A 180 2.39 -0.16 0.85
CA ALA A 180 1.40 -0.13 -0.23
C ALA A 180 0.17 -0.97 0.12
N SER A 181 0.37 -2.26 0.45
CA SER A 181 -0.71 -3.20 0.79
C SER A 181 -1.60 -2.74 1.95
N THR A 182 -1.07 -1.90 2.83
CA THR A 182 -1.78 -1.34 3.97
C THR A 182 -2.66 -0.16 3.55
N TYR A 183 -2.11 0.76 2.74
CA TYR A 183 -2.87 1.87 2.16
C TYR A 183 -3.98 1.39 1.23
N ASP A 184 -3.72 0.34 0.48
CA ASP A 184 -4.66 -0.15 -0.52
C ASP A 184 -5.88 -0.81 0.13
N LYS A 185 -5.71 -1.49 1.27
CA LYS A 185 -6.86 -2.02 2.03
C LYS A 185 -7.76 -0.92 2.58
N LEU A 186 -7.17 0.21 3.01
CA LEU A 186 -7.96 1.40 3.33
C LEU A 186 -8.68 1.94 2.09
N ALA A 187 -8.07 1.88 0.91
CA ALA A 187 -8.72 2.27 -0.34
C ALA A 187 -9.89 1.34 -0.70
N ILE A 188 -9.75 0.00 -0.57
CA ILE A 188 -10.87 -0.94 -0.72
C ILE A 188 -12.02 -0.50 0.18
N PHE A 189 -11.73 -0.25 1.45
CA PHE A 189 -12.74 0.13 2.43
C PHE A 189 -13.45 1.43 2.01
N VAL A 190 -12.71 2.49 1.71
CA VAL A 190 -13.29 3.81 1.35
C VAL A 190 -14.09 3.76 0.05
N PHE A 191 -13.55 3.15 -1.02
CA PHE A 191 -14.21 3.14 -2.32
C PHE A 191 -15.32 2.10 -2.42
N GLY A 192 -15.14 0.92 -1.80
CA GLY A 192 -16.18 -0.10 -1.68
C GLY A 192 -17.37 0.39 -0.87
N ALA A 193 -17.12 1.10 0.23
CA ALA A 193 -18.15 1.80 1.01
C ALA A 193 -18.91 2.82 0.18
N TRP A 194 -18.17 3.67 -0.54
CA TRP A 194 -18.76 4.77 -1.30
C TRP A 194 -19.65 4.28 -2.45
N ALA A 195 -19.30 3.17 -3.09
CA ALA A 195 -20.13 2.55 -4.10
C ALA A 195 -21.35 1.82 -3.50
N GLY A 196 -21.21 1.19 -2.33
CA GLY A 196 -22.27 0.42 -1.68
C GLY A 196 -22.56 -0.93 -2.34
N LEU A 197 -23.22 -1.85 -1.62
CA LEU A 197 -23.52 -3.20 -2.12
C LEU A 197 -24.40 -3.19 -3.38
N SER A 198 -25.38 -2.29 -3.45
CA SER A 198 -26.38 -2.21 -4.52
C SER A 198 -25.79 -1.80 -5.88
N HIS A 199 -24.66 -1.10 -5.90
CA HIS A 199 -24.02 -0.61 -7.13
C HIS A 199 -22.73 -1.36 -7.48
N GLY A 200 -22.52 -2.56 -6.93
CA GLY A 200 -21.34 -3.36 -7.24
C GLY A 200 -20.09 -2.87 -6.50
N GLY A 201 -20.25 -2.43 -5.25
CA GLY A 201 -19.14 -1.92 -4.43
C GLY A 201 -17.98 -2.90 -4.25
N VAL A 202 -18.24 -4.21 -4.34
CA VAL A 202 -17.17 -5.23 -4.34
C VAL A 202 -16.23 -5.04 -5.53
N LEU A 203 -16.79 -4.88 -6.74
CA LEU A 203 -16.00 -4.69 -7.95
C LEU A 203 -15.31 -3.32 -7.94
N VAL A 204 -16.01 -2.26 -7.53
CA VAL A 204 -15.43 -0.91 -7.42
C VAL A 204 -14.28 -0.88 -6.41
N GLY A 205 -14.45 -1.53 -5.25
CA GLY A 205 -13.42 -1.64 -4.21
C GLY A 205 -12.20 -2.40 -4.72
N LEU A 206 -12.39 -3.57 -5.34
CA LEU A 206 -11.32 -4.38 -5.92
C LEU A 206 -10.58 -3.69 -7.07
N ALA A 207 -11.32 -3.03 -7.97
CA ALA A 207 -10.72 -2.34 -9.10
C ALA A 207 -9.92 -1.11 -8.64
N THR A 208 -10.49 -0.30 -7.73
CA THR A 208 -9.79 0.87 -7.19
C THR A 208 -8.58 0.47 -6.36
N TYR A 209 -8.67 -0.64 -5.62
CA TYR A 209 -7.54 -1.28 -4.97
C TYR A 209 -6.42 -1.62 -5.93
N GLY A 210 -6.73 -2.30 -7.05
CA GLY A 210 -5.72 -2.65 -8.04
C GLY A 210 -5.00 -1.42 -8.61
N VAL A 211 -5.74 -0.34 -8.85
CA VAL A 211 -5.19 0.94 -9.32
C VAL A 211 -4.30 1.59 -8.25
N MET A 212 -4.79 1.72 -7.02
CA MET A 212 -4.02 2.32 -5.91
C MET A 212 -2.78 1.52 -5.58
N MET A 213 -2.90 0.19 -5.52
CA MET A 213 -1.78 -0.71 -5.28
C MET A 213 -0.71 -0.52 -6.33
N SER A 214 -1.10 -0.50 -7.61
CA SER A 214 -0.15 -0.30 -8.69
C SER A 214 0.60 1.04 -8.57
N ILE A 215 -0.09 2.14 -8.23
CA ILE A 215 0.56 3.46 -8.10
C ILE A 215 1.49 3.50 -6.88
N VAL A 216 0.98 3.09 -5.72
CA VAL A 216 1.66 3.22 -4.43
C VAL A 216 2.84 2.25 -4.32
N SER A 217 2.72 1.02 -4.86
CA SER A 217 3.81 0.05 -4.92
C SER A 217 4.89 0.49 -5.91
N THR A 218 4.52 0.91 -7.13
CA THR A 218 5.47 1.35 -8.15
C THR A 218 6.30 2.54 -7.67
N THR A 219 5.69 3.43 -6.86
CA THR A 219 6.41 4.58 -6.27
C THR A 219 7.39 4.14 -5.18
N SER A 220 7.06 3.14 -4.35
CA SER A 220 8.03 2.60 -3.39
C SER A 220 9.16 1.84 -4.06
N ASP A 221 8.88 1.10 -5.12
CA ASP A 221 9.87 0.34 -5.88
C ASP A 221 10.84 1.31 -6.56
N LEU A 222 10.31 2.37 -7.20
CA LEU A 222 11.14 3.43 -7.79
C LEU A 222 12.01 4.14 -6.75
N MET A 223 11.50 4.37 -5.53
CA MET A 223 12.31 4.93 -4.45
C MET A 223 13.47 4.01 -4.06
N GLN A 224 13.24 2.69 -3.99
CA GLN A 224 14.29 1.72 -3.70
C GLN A 224 15.32 1.63 -4.84
N ASP A 225 14.87 1.69 -6.09
CA ASP A 225 15.73 1.79 -7.25
C ASP A 225 16.61 3.03 -7.18
N PHE A 226 16.03 4.20 -6.91
CA PHE A 226 16.77 5.46 -6.76
C PHE A 226 17.75 5.45 -5.58
N LYS A 227 17.40 4.83 -4.45
CA LYS A 227 18.32 4.66 -3.33
C LYS A 227 19.53 3.82 -3.74
N THR A 228 19.27 2.72 -4.45
CA THR A 228 20.34 1.87 -5.01
C THR A 228 21.17 2.64 -6.04
N GLY A 229 20.53 3.45 -6.88
CA GLY A 229 21.20 4.26 -7.90
C GLY A 229 22.09 5.34 -7.32
N TYR A 230 21.59 6.03 -6.29
CA TYR A 230 22.35 7.01 -5.52
C TYR A 230 23.62 6.39 -4.93
N LEU A 231 23.52 5.19 -4.35
CA LEU A 231 24.68 4.49 -3.76
C LEU A 231 25.67 3.98 -4.82
N THR A 232 25.18 3.54 -5.98
CA THR A 232 25.99 2.98 -7.08
C THR A 232 26.43 4.01 -8.11
N LEU A 233 26.11 5.29 -7.91
CA LEU A 233 26.32 6.38 -8.88
C LEU A 233 25.65 6.13 -10.24
N ALA A 234 24.58 5.32 -10.28
CA ALA A 234 23.81 5.08 -11.48
C ALA A 234 22.85 6.25 -11.77
N SER A 235 22.57 6.49 -13.04
CA SER A 235 21.73 7.61 -13.47
C SER A 235 20.26 7.38 -13.09
N PRO A 236 19.61 8.28 -12.30
CA PRO A 236 18.20 8.16 -11.94
C PRO A 236 17.27 8.22 -13.16
N ARG A 237 17.65 8.97 -14.20
CA ARG A 237 16.91 8.98 -15.46
C ARG A 237 16.92 7.61 -16.14
N SER A 238 18.07 6.93 -16.16
CA SER A 238 18.17 5.58 -16.71
C SER A 238 17.32 4.60 -15.92
N MET A 239 17.31 4.70 -14.58
CA MET A 239 16.48 3.85 -13.73
C MET A 239 14.99 4.02 -14.00
N PHE A 240 14.53 5.27 -14.10
CA PHE A 240 13.14 5.56 -14.43
C PHE A 240 12.75 5.02 -15.82
N ILE A 241 13.59 5.22 -16.85
CA ILE A 241 13.32 4.68 -18.18
C ILE A 241 13.26 3.15 -18.16
N SER A 242 14.18 2.50 -17.44
CA SER A 242 14.16 1.04 -17.27
C SER A 242 12.87 0.58 -16.59
N GLN A 243 12.39 1.29 -15.57
CA GLN A 243 11.13 0.98 -14.91
C GLN A 243 9.94 1.12 -15.88
N VAL A 244 9.87 2.20 -16.66
CA VAL A 244 8.82 2.41 -17.67
C VAL A 244 8.81 1.27 -18.71
N ILE A 245 9.98 0.88 -19.21
CA ILE A 245 10.11 -0.24 -20.16
C ILE A 245 9.67 -1.56 -19.49
N GLY A 246 10.14 -1.81 -18.26
CA GLY A 246 9.80 -3.00 -17.48
C GLY A 246 8.30 -3.11 -17.21
N THR A 247 7.64 -2.01 -16.82
CA THR A 247 6.19 -1.95 -16.66
C THR A 247 5.48 -2.23 -17.98
N GLY A 248 5.91 -1.63 -19.09
CA GLY A 248 5.34 -1.86 -20.41
C GLY A 248 5.46 -3.33 -20.85
N MET A 249 6.61 -3.95 -20.65
CA MET A 249 6.82 -5.38 -20.88
C MET A 249 5.94 -6.23 -19.97
N GLY A 250 5.82 -5.87 -18.69
CA GLY A 250 4.98 -6.56 -17.70
C GLY A 250 3.49 -6.57 -18.08
N CYS A 251 2.98 -5.47 -18.64
CA CYS A 251 1.60 -5.37 -19.12
C CYS A 251 1.27 -6.35 -20.26
N VAL A 252 2.27 -6.83 -21.01
CA VAL A 252 2.09 -7.82 -22.09
C VAL A 252 2.43 -9.22 -21.59
N ILE A 253 3.62 -9.38 -21.01
CA ILE A 253 4.16 -10.69 -20.60
C ILE A 253 3.31 -11.29 -19.46
N GLY A 254 2.90 -10.49 -18.48
CA GLY A 254 2.10 -10.96 -17.35
C GLY A 254 0.80 -11.65 -17.77
N PRO A 255 -0.10 -10.96 -18.50
CA PRO A 255 -1.32 -11.56 -19.02
C PRO A 255 -1.08 -12.74 -19.97
N CYS A 256 -0.03 -12.71 -20.81
CA CYS A 256 0.31 -13.83 -21.69
C CYS A 256 0.69 -15.09 -20.91
N ILE A 257 1.51 -14.96 -19.86
CA ILE A 257 1.88 -16.08 -18.99
C ILE A 257 0.64 -16.57 -18.25
N PHE A 258 -0.16 -15.68 -17.67
CA PHE A 258 -1.41 -16.07 -17.00
C PHE A 258 -2.34 -16.84 -17.95
N TRP A 259 -2.48 -16.39 -19.19
CA TRP A 259 -3.29 -17.06 -20.21
C TRP A 259 -2.80 -18.47 -20.56
N LEU A 260 -1.47 -18.67 -20.61
CA LEU A 260 -0.88 -20.00 -20.79
C LEU A 260 -1.24 -20.93 -19.63
N PHE A 261 -1.10 -20.45 -18.39
CA PHE A 261 -1.53 -21.21 -17.21
C PHE A 261 -3.02 -21.52 -17.25
N TYR A 262 -3.85 -20.51 -17.50
CA TYR A 262 -5.31 -20.64 -17.58
C TYR A 262 -5.77 -21.68 -18.62
N LYS A 263 -5.05 -21.82 -19.75
CA LYS A 263 -5.33 -22.86 -20.74
C LYS A 263 -4.73 -24.22 -20.42
N ALA A 264 -3.57 -24.27 -19.77
CA ALA A 264 -2.89 -25.51 -19.43
C ALA A 264 -3.58 -26.25 -18.28
N PHE A 265 -4.15 -25.50 -17.34
CA PHE A 265 -4.82 -26.01 -16.15
C PHE A 265 -6.23 -25.43 -16.08
N GLY A 266 -7.24 -26.25 -16.44
CA GLY A 266 -8.64 -25.82 -16.47
C GLY A 266 -9.25 -25.56 -15.09
N ASP A 267 -8.53 -25.92 -14.03
CA ASP A 267 -8.96 -25.99 -12.64
C ASP A 267 -8.20 -25.00 -11.73
N ILE A 268 -7.59 -23.97 -12.33
CA ILE A 268 -6.91 -22.88 -11.59
C ILE A 268 -7.91 -22.10 -10.74
N GLY A 269 -7.56 -21.92 -9.47
CA GLY A 269 -8.33 -21.17 -8.50
C GLY A 269 -9.37 -21.98 -7.74
N GLU A 270 -9.65 -23.22 -8.16
CA GLU A 270 -10.55 -24.12 -7.45
C GLU A 270 -9.89 -24.65 -6.16
N SER A 271 -10.70 -24.80 -5.10
CA SER A 271 -10.20 -25.28 -3.82
C SER A 271 -9.87 -26.77 -3.89
N GLY A 272 -8.61 -27.15 -3.61
CA GLY A 272 -8.16 -28.54 -3.57
C GLY A 272 -7.46 -29.03 -4.84
N THR A 273 -7.28 -28.18 -5.84
CA THR A 273 -6.51 -28.48 -7.05
C THR A 273 -5.03 -28.21 -6.86
N GLU A 274 -4.21 -28.42 -7.90
CA GLU A 274 -2.78 -28.13 -7.87
C GLU A 274 -2.48 -26.63 -7.79
N TYR A 275 -3.41 -25.79 -8.27
CA TYR A 275 -3.26 -24.33 -8.31
C TYR A 275 -4.41 -23.59 -7.61
N PRO A 276 -4.58 -23.76 -6.28
CA PRO A 276 -5.59 -23.01 -5.54
C PRO A 276 -5.22 -21.53 -5.45
N ALA A 277 -6.23 -20.65 -5.37
CA ALA A 277 -6.04 -19.20 -5.24
C ALA A 277 -6.47 -18.69 -3.83
N PRO A 278 -5.81 -19.12 -2.74
CA PRO A 278 -6.23 -18.78 -1.38
C PRO A 278 -6.19 -17.28 -1.12
N TYR A 279 -5.24 -16.55 -1.70
CA TYR A 279 -5.14 -15.11 -1.55
C TYR A 279 -6.32 -14.38 -2.21
N ALA A 280 -6.78 -14.84 -3.37
CA ALA A 280 -7.95 -14.26 -4.05
C ALA A 280 -9.20 -14.41 -3.18
N ILE A 281 -9.38 -15.57 -2.56
CA ILE A 281 -10.48 -15.83 -1.62
C ILE A 281 -10.37 -14.92 -0.39
N VAL A 282 -9.16 -14.74 0.17
CA VAL A 282 -8.94 -13.84 1.32
C VAL A 282 -9.27 -12.40 0.96
N VAL A 283 -8.79 -11.90 -0.19
CA VAL A 283 -9.07 -10.52 -0.64
C VAL A 283 -10.56 -10.32 -0.93
N LEU A 284 -11.22 -11.29 -1.56
CA LEU A 284 -12.67 -11.23 -1.79
C LEU A 284 -13.45 -11.21 -0.47
N ASN A 285 -13.08 -12.07 0.48
CA ASN A 285 -13.70 -12.10 1.81
C ASN A 285 -13.46 -10.80 2.59
N ASP A 286 -12.26 -10.22 2.49
CA ASP A 286 -11.93 -8.92 3.09
C ASP A 286 -12.86 -7.83 2.55
N VAL A 287 -13.00 -7.74 1.23
CA VAL A 287 -13.90 -6.76 0.57
C VAL A 287 -15.36 -6.99 0.98
N LEU A 288 -15.84 -8.23 0.93
CA LEU A 288 -17.23 -8.56 1.28
C LEU A 288 -17.54 -8.20 2.72
N VAL A 289 -16.65 -8.53 3.65
CA VAL A 289 -16.85 -8.24 5.08
C VAL A 289 -16.74 -6.75 5.35
N GLN A 290 -15.80 -6.04 4.73
CA GLN A 290 -15.69 -4.58 4.85
C GLN A 290 -16.96 -3.87 4.41
N ILE A 291 -17.53 -4.25 3.26
CA ILE A 291 -18.77 -3.63 2.79
C ILE A 291 -19.97 -4.07 3.65
N SER A 292 -19.96 -5.31 4.16
CA SER A 292 -21.00 -5.81 5.08
C SER A 292 -20.98 -5.09 6.44
N LEU A 293 -19.79 -4.79 6.99
CA LEU A 293 -19.63 -4.00 8.22
C LEU A 293 -20.36 -2.67 8.11
N ILE A 294 -20.18 -1.99 6.98
CA ILE A 294 -20.80 -0.69 6.73
C ILE A 294 -22.30 -0.84 6.51
N SER A 295 -22.74 -1.88 5.81
CA SER A 295 -24.17 -2.14 5.63
C SER A 295 -24.86 -2.43 6.95
N CYS A 296 -24.21 -3.15 7.88
CA CYS A 296 -24.70 -3.37 9.24
C CYS A 296 -24.68 -2.09 10.08
N ASP A 297 -23.67 -1.23 9.98
CA ASP A 297 -23.64 0.06 10.69
C ASP A 297 -24.68 1.05 10.13
N VAL A 298 -24.93 1.05 8.82
CA VAL A 298 -25.98 1.86 8.18
C VAL A 298 -27.37 1.32 8.55
N LEU A 299 -27.57 0.00 8.56
CA LEU A 299 -28.83 -0.63 9.00
C LEU A 299 -29.05 -0.52 10.52
N GLY A 300 -27.99 -0.47 11.32
CA GLY A 300 -28.05 -0.24 12.76
C GLY A 300 -28.53 1.17 13.13
N ASN A 301 -28.52 2.11 12.18
CA ASN A 301 -29.02 3.46 12.38
C ASN A 301 -30.48 3.67 11.91
N ASP A 302 -31.10 2.66 11.27
CA ASP A 302 -32.50 2.71 10.81
C ASP A 302 -33.44 1.82 11.65
N THR A 303 -33.02 1.32 12.82
CA THR A 303 -33.90 0.63 13.77
C THR A 303 -33.94 1.34 15.12
N SER A 304 -34.73 2.41 15.17
CA SER A 304 -35.43 2.90 16.37
C SER A 304 -36.91 2.83 16.11
#